data_AF-B9CL26-F1
#
_entry.id   AF-B9CL26-F1
#
_cell.length_a   1.000
_cell.length_b   1.000
_cell.length_c   1.000
_cell.angle_alpha   90.00
_cell.angle_beta   90.00
_cell.angle_gamma   90.00
#
_symmetry.space_group_name_H-M   'P 1'
#
loop_
_entity.id
_entity.type
_entity.pdbx_description
1 polymer ?
#
loop_
_entity_poly.entity_id
_entity_poly.type
_entity_poly.pdbx_seq_one_letter_code
_entity_poly.pdbx_strand_id
1 'polypeptide(L)'
;MVVALIGSTLFGIVFIIIGVWQMKTGSVSLLHDYHTVCVLPADKPKLAWRTGIDEVVIGILVAVGVPFVAWTQISFSEQNSLAYYVAGIAFTVFLFIPIIDTLRAIKKYNGSIFGTKPPTV
;
A
#
# COMPACT_ATOMS: atom_id res chain seq x y z
N MET A 1 -1.21 -23.31 2.41
CA MET A 1 -0.99 -22.53 1.18
C MET A 1 -2.28 -21.90 0.66
N VAL A 2 -3.31 -22.67 0.30
CA VAL A 2 -4.58 -22.12 -0.26
C VAL A 2 -5.23 -21.04 0.62
N VAL A 3 -5.35 -21.27 1.94
CA VAL A 3 -5.91 -20.28 2.88
C VAL A 3 -5.11 -18.97 2.88
N ALA A 4 -3.78 -19.03 2.80
CA ALA A 4 -2.93 -17.84 2.76
C ALA A 4 -3.12 -17.06 1.44
N LEU A 5 -3.31 -17.75 0.32
CA LEU A 5 -3.56 -17.13 -0.98
C LEU A 5 -4.94 -16.45 -1.03
N ILE A 6 -5.98 -17.12 -0.51
CA ILE A 6 -7.31 -16.51 -0.38
C ILE A 6 -7.23 -15.29 0.54
N GLY A 7 -6.54 -15.43 1.67
CA GLY A 7 -6.33 -14.34 2.61
C GLY A 7 -5.64 -13.12 1.98
N SER A 8 -4.54 -13.32 1.24
CA SER A 8 -3.84 -12.22 0.56
C SER A 8 -4.70 -11.58 -0.53
N THR A 9 -5.44 -12.38 -1.31
CA THR A 9 -6.35 -11.86 -2.33
C THR A 9 -7.45 -11.00 -1.73
N LEU A 10 -8.13 -11.48 -0.68
CA LEU A 10 -9.16 -10.71 0.00
C LEU A 10 -8.59 -9.45 0.65
N PHE A 11 -7.43 -9.55 1.29
CA PHE A 11 -6.76 -8.40 1.90
C PHE A 11 -6.41 -7.32 0.87
N GLY A 12 -5.84 -7.72 -0.27
CA GLY A 12 -5.55 -6.77 -1.36
C GLY A 12 -6.81 -6.12 -1.95
N ILE A 13 -7.92 -6.86 -2.05
CA ILE A 13 -9.22 -6.30 -2.45
C ILE A 13 -9.70 -5.23 -1.47
N VAL A 14 -9.55 -5.43 -0.16
CA VAL A 14 -9.91 -4.41 0.85
C VAL A 14 -9.10 -3.13 0.64
N PHE A 15 -7.80 -3.22 0.38
CA PHE A 15 -6.95 -2.06 0.09
C PHE A 15 -7.40 -1.31 -1.16
N ILE A 16 -7.76 -2.04 -2.23
CA ILE A 16 -8.33 -1.43 -3.44
C ILE A 16 -9.61 -0.66 -3.12
N ILE A 17 -10.53 -1.26 -2.34
CA ILE A 17 -11.79 -0.64 -1.97
C ILE A 17 -11.56 0.64 -1.16
N ILE A 18 -10.67 0.59 -0.16
CA ILE A 18 -10.32 1.75 0.66
C ILE A 18 -9.72 2.84 -0.22
N GLY A 19 -8.74 2.52 -1.06
CA GLY A 19 -8.08 3.50 -1.91
C GLY A 19 -9.02 4.17 -2.91
N VAL A 20 -9.91 3.39 -3.54
CA VAL A 20 -10.98 3.93 -4.42
C VAL A 20 -11.93 4.83 -3.63
N TRP A 21 -12.30 4.45 -2.41
CA TRP A 21 -13.16 5.26 -1.57
C TRP A 21 -12.50 6.58 -1.16
N GLN A 22 -11.21 6.58 -0.77
CA GLN A 22 -10.45 7.79 -0.44
C GLN A 22 -10.39 8.74 -1.63
N MET A 23 -10.07 8.18 -2.80
CA MET A 23 -10.04 8.90 -4.07
C MET A 23 -11.39 9.55 -4.42
N LYS A 24 -12.51 8.83 -4.24
CA LYS A 24 -13.84 9.35 -4.58
C LYS A 24 -14.39 10.38 -3.59
N THR A 25 -14.07 10.24 -2.31
CA THR A 25 -14.64 11.08 -1.25
C THR A 25 -13.74 12.25 -0.86
N GLY A 26 -12.44 12.17 -1.18
CA GLY A 26 -11.45 13.10 -0.65
C GLY A 26 -11.24 12.98 0.86
N SER A 27 -11.79 11.93 1.50
CA SER A 27 -11.67 11.69 2.94
C SER A 27 -10.40 10.91 3.25
N VAL A 28 -9.73 11.35 4.31
CA VAL A 28 -8.55 10.69 4.90
C VAL A 28 -8.90 9.90 6.16
N SER A 29 -10.19 9.73 6.48
CA SER A 29 -10.64 9.15 7.75
C SER A 29 -10.38 7.64 7.89
N LEU A 30 -9.91 6.98 6.84
CA LEU A 30 -9.47 5.58 6.88
C LEU A 30 -7.95 5.45 7.01
N LEU A 31 -7.20 6.56 6.92
CA LEU A 31 -5.82 6.59 7.38
C LEU A 31 -5.81 6.64 8.91
N HIS A 32 -4.72 6.18 9.51
CA HIS A 32 -4.52 6.38 10.94
C HIS A 32 -4.47 7.87 11.28
N ASP A 33 -5.10 8.26 12.40
CA ASP A 33 -5.24 9.67 12.81
C ASP A 33 -3.90 10.42 12.87
N TYR A 34 -2.83 9.75 13.28
CA TYR A 34 -1.49 10.34 13.36
C TYR A 34 -0.89 10.70 11.99
N HIS A 35 -1.41 10.15 10.88
CA HIS A 35 -1.05 10.55 9.52
C HIS A 35 -1.80 11.80 9.02
N THR A 36 -2.79 12.27 9.77
CA THR A 36 -3.69 13.34 9.33
C THR A 36 -3.82 14.50 10.33
N VAL A 37 -3.29 14.35 11.54
CA VAL A 37 -3.41 15.29 12.67
C VAL A 37 -3.00 16.73 12.37
N CYS A 38 -2.02 16.93 11.48
CA CYS A 38 -1.49 18.25 11.10
C CYS A 38 -1.90 18.67 9.68
N VAL A 39 -2.71 17.87 8.98
CA VAL A 39 -3.09 18.13 7.59
C VAL A 39 -4.12 19.26 7.55
N LEU A 40 -3.81 20.32 6.81
CA LEU A 40 -4.74 21.43 6.59
C LEU A 40 -6.03 20.91 5.93
N PRO A 41 -7.22 21.40 6.34
CA PRO A 41 -8.48 20.95 5.75
C PRO A 41 -8.54 21.03 4.21
N ALA A 42 -7.94 22.06 3.63
CA ALA A 42 -7.89 22.26 2.18
C ALA A 42 -6.99 21.24 1.43
N ASP A 43 -6.05 20.60 2.14
CA ASP A 43 -5.12 19.63 1.55
C ASP A 43 -5.58 18.17 1.71
N LYS A 44 -6.56 17.90 2.58
CA LYS A 44 -7.09 16.55 2.82
C LYS A 44 -7.53 15.83 1.54
N PRO A 45 -8.28 16.46 0.60
CA PRO A 45 -8.66 15.78 -0.63
C PRO A 45 -7.47 15.39 -1.51
N LYS A 46 -6.42 16.23 -1.56
CA LYS A 46 -5.20 15.93 -2.32
C LYS A 46 -4.40 14.80 -1.68
N LEU A 47 -4.32 14.77 -0.35
CA LEU A 47 -3.70 13.68 0.39
C LEU A 47 -4.47 12.36 0.15
N ALA A 48 -5.79 12.37 0.34
CA ALA A 48 -6.66 11.21 0.12
C ALA A 48 -6.54 10.64 -1.30
N TRP A 49 -6.47 11.50 -2.31
CA TRP A 49 -6.26 11.05 -3.69
C TRP A 49 -4.91 10.35 -3.87
N ARG A 50 -3.83 10.91 -3.31
CA ARG A 50 -2.48 10.35 -3.45
C ARG A 50 -2.32 9.04 -2.69
N THR A 51 -2.68 9.01 -1.41
CA THR A 51 -2.62 7.79 -0.61
C THR A 51 -3.58 6.73 -1.13
N GLY A 52 -4.73 7.13 -1.70
CA GLY A 52 -5.66 6.21 -2.33
C GLY A 52 -5.12 5.54 -3.60
N ILE A 53 -4.36 6.26 -4.44
CA ILE A 53 -3.65 5.64 -5.58
C ILE A 53 -2.67 4.58 -5.08
N ASP A 54 -1.84 4.94 -4.10
CA ASP A 54 -0.81 4.05 -3.59
C ASP A 54 -1.41 2.82 -2.89
N GLU A 55 -2.52 2.97 -2.16
CA GLU A 55 -3.29 1.87 -1.58
C GLU A 55 -3.88 0.93 -2.64
N VAL A 56 -4.40 1.46 -3.75
CA VAL A 56 -4.88 0.62 -4.86
C VAL A 56 -3.72 -0.17 -5.47
N VAL A 57 -2.57 0.46 -5.69
CA VAL A 57 -1.38 -0.23 -6.22
C VAL A 57 -0.91 -1.32 -5.26
N ILE A 58 -0.81 -1.03 -3.96
CA ILE A 58 -0.49 -2.04 -2.92
C ILE A 58 -1.51 -3.17 -2.95
N GLY A 59 -2.80 -2.85 -3.02
CA GLY A 59 -3.87 -3.84 -3.04
C GLY A 59 -3.80 -4.77 -4.26
N ILE A 60 -3.51 -4.24 -5.46
CA ILE A 60 -3.29 -5.04 -6.67
C ILE A 60 -2.06 -5.95 -6.51
N LEU A 61 -0.94 -5.40 -6.04
CA LEU A 61 0.29 -6.16 -5.83
C LEU A 61 0.06 -7.29 -4.82
N VAL A 62 -0.64 -7.04 -3.72
CA VAL A 62 -0.91 -8.09 -2.73
C VAL A 62 -1.93 -9.10 -3.27
N ALA A 63 -2.98 -8.65 -3.95
CA ALA A 63 -4.05 -9.53 -4.40
C ALA A 63 -3.61 -10.49 -5.53
N VAL A 64 -2.69 -10.03 -6.39
CA VAL A 64 -2.24 -10.77 -7.57
C VAL A 64 -0.80 -11.25 -7.43
N GLY A 65 0.09 -10.41 -6.90
CA GLY A 65 1.52 -10.68 -6.77
C GLY A 65 1.84 -11.80 -5.80
N VAL A 66 1.15 -11.90 -4.66
CA VAL A 66 1.36 -13.01 -3.72
C VAL A 66 0.95 -14.36 -4.35
N PRO A 67 -0.25 -14.52 -4.96
CA PRO A 67 -0.57 -15.71 -5.74
C PRO A 67 0.40 -16.00 -6.88
N PHE A 68 0.89 -14.96 -7.58
CA PHE A 68 1.85 -15.13 -8.66
C PHE A 68 3.19 -15.71 -8.17
N VAL A 69 3.74 -15.17 -7.08
CA VAL A 69 4.98 -15.69 -6.47
C VAL A 69 4.79 -17.12 -5.96
N ALA A 70 3.65 -17.45 -5.38
CA ALA A 70 3.36 -18.83 -4.99
C ALA A 70 3.21 -19.76 -6.20
N TRP A 71 2.60 -19.27 -7.29
CA TRP A 71 2.44 -20.03 -8.53
C TRP A 71 3.77 -20.36 -9.19
N THR A 72 4.77 -19.47 -9.14
CA THR A 72 6.12 -19.79 -9.65
C THR A 72 6.78 -20.91 -8.84
N GLN A 73 6.58 -20.94 -7.51
CA GLN A 73 7.07 -22.04 -6.68
C GLN A 73 6.45 -23.39 -7.08
N ILE A 74 5.13 -23.42 -7.35
CA ILE A 74 4.41 -24.65 -7.72
C ILE A 74 4.80 -25.12 -9.14
N SER A 75 4.85 -24.19 -10.09
CA SER A 75 5.00 -24.50 -11.51
C SER A 75 6.39 -24.99 -11.90
N PHE A 76 7.42 -24.55 -11.17
CA PHE A 76 8.80 -24.95 -11.42
C PHE A 76 9.29 -26.05 -10.46
N SER A 77 8.41 -26.57 -9.59
CA SER A 77 8.62 -27.72 -8.67
C SER A 77 9.85 -27.69 -7.76
N GLU A 78 10.59 -26.58 -7.73
CA GLU A 78 11.76 -26.39 -6.87
C GLU A 78 11.61 -25.11 -6.06
N GLN A 79 11.64 -25.26 -4.74
CA GLN A 79 11.61 -24.17 -3.78
C GLN A 79 12.83 -23.23 -3.91
N ASN A 80 13.85 -23.65 -4.68
CA ASN A 80 15.07 -22.92 -5.00
C ASN A 80 15.15 -22.46 -6.46
N SER A 81 14.05 -22.50 -7.22
CA SER A 81 14.09 -22.06 -8.60
C SER A 81 14.44 -20.56 -8.69
N LEU A 82 15.34 -20.20 -9.61
CA LEU A 82 15.68 -18.81 -9.88
C LEU A 82 14.41 -17.96 -10.15
N ALA A 83 13.42 -18.54 -10.81
CA ALA A 83 12.13 -17.89 -11.09
C ALA A 83 11.37 -17.50 -9.82
N TYR A 84 11.34 -18.34 -8.79
CA TYR A 84 10.73 -18.02 -7.50
C TYR A 84 11.44 -16.84 -6.83
N TYR A 85 12.77 -16.87 -6.75
CA TYR A 85 13.55 -15.77 -6.16
C TYR A 85 13.39 -14.46 -6.93
N VAL A 86 13.48 -14.50 -8.26
CA VAL A 86 13.31 -13.30 -9.11
C VAL A 86 11.90 -12.73 -8.93
N ALA A 87 10.85 -13.56 -8.95
CA ALA A 87 9.48 -13.11 -8.74
C ALA A 87 9.30 -12.51 -7.33
N GLY A 88 9.83 -13.15 -6.29
CA GLY A 88 9.75 -12.68 -4.91
C GLY A 88 10.48 -11.36 -4.68
N ILE A 89 11.70 -11.21 -5.23
CA ILE A 89 12.47 -9.96 -5.17
C ILE A 89 11.74 -8.87 -5.93
N ALA A 90 11.28 -9.14 -7.16
CA ALA A 90 10.54 -8.17 -7.95
C ALA A 90 9.28 -7.69 -7.23
N PHE A 91 8.46 -8.62 -6.73
CA PHE A 91 7.26 -8.29 -5.94
C PHE A 91 7.62 -7.40 -4.74
N THR A 92 8.66 -7.75 -3.99
CA THR A 92 9.10 -6.99 -2.82
C THR A 92 9.51 -5.56 -3.22
N VAL A 93 10.33 -5.40 -4.25
CA VAL A 93 10.76 -4.10 -4.75
C VAL A 93 9.57 -3.25 -5.20
N PHE A 94 8.67 -3.82 -6.01
CA PHE A 94 7.49 -3.10 -6.48
C PHE A 94 6.52 -2.74 -5.36
N LEU A 95 6.43 -3.56 -4.29
CA LEU A 95 5.60 -3.25 -3.13
C LEU A 95 6.14 -2.05 -2.33
N PHE A 96 7.46 -1.88 -2.25
CA PHE A 96 8.05 -0.75 -1.51
C PHE A 96 7.85 0.61 -2.19
N ILE A 97 7.69 0.65 -3.51
CA ILE A 97 7.48 1.90 -4.26
C ILE A 97 6.25 2.69 -3.74
N PRO A 98 5.01 2.15 -3.79
CA PRO A 98 3.82 2.86 -3.32
C PRO A 98 3.84 3.10 -1.81
N ILE A 99 4.48 2.24 -1.02
CA ILE A 99 4.67 2.48 0.42
C ILE A 99 5.50 3.74 0.64
N ILE A 100 6.64 3.87 -0.05
CA ILE A 100 7.50 5.04 0.05
C ILE A 100 6.77 6.30 -0.43
N ASP A 101 6.01 6.20 -1.52
CA ASP A 101 5.27 7.35 -2.07
C ASP A 101 4.11 7.78 -1.15
N THR A 102 3.42 6.84 -0.52
CA THR A 102 2.43 7.12 0.54
C THR A 102 3.07 7.89 1.69
N LEU A 103 4.23 7.41 2.17
CA LEU A 103 4.97 8.05 3.27
C LEU A 103 5.47 9.45 2.90
N ARG A 104 5.91 9.64 1.66
CA ARG A 104 6.29 10.96 1.12
C ARG A 104 5.09 11.91 1.07
N ALA A 105 3.93 11.43 0.63
CA ALA A 105 2.69 12.21 0.62
C ALA A 105 2.28 12.61 2.05
N ILE A 106 2.27 11.65 2.98
CA ILE A 106 1.98 11.92 4.40
C ILE A 106 2.97 12.95 4.95
N LYS A 107 4.27 12.76 4.78
CA LYS A 107 5.27 13.73 5.26
C LYS A 107 5.08 15.12 4.64
N LYS A 108 4.72 15.20 3.36
CA LYS A 108 4.47 16.47 2.66
C LYS A 108 3.27 17.23 3.23
N TYR A 109 2.16 16.55 3.50
CA TYR A 109 0.90 17.20 3.92
C TYR A 109 0.73 17.28 5.44
N ASN A 110 1.24 16.30 6.19
CA ASN A 110 1.14 16.21 7.64
C ASN A 110 2.40 16.72 8.37
N GLY A 111 3.52 16.91 7.67
CA GLY A 111 4.81 17.31 8.25
C GLY A 111 5.54 16.22 9.03
N SER A 112 4.85 15.16 9.46
CA SER A 112 5.40 14.00 10.16
C SER A 112 4.72 12.70 9.73
N ILE A 113 5.46 11.61 9.76
CA ILE A 113 4.92 10.25 9.54
C ILE A 113 4.16 9.78 10.79
N PHE A 114 4.55 10.23 11.99
CA PHE A 114 4.02 9.78 13.28
C PHE A 114 3.26 10.86 14.06
N GLY A 115 2.79 11.92 13.37
CA GLY A 115 1.94 12.94 13.99
C GLY A 115 2.65 13.88 14.99
N THR A 116 3.98 13.87 15.03
CA THR A 116 4.74 14.86 15.81
C THR A 116 4.67 16.22 15.12
N LYS A 117 4.07 17.22 15.76
CA LYS A 117 4.16 18.61 15.29
C LYS A 117 5.64 19.00 15.14
N PRO A 118 6.06 19.66 14.05
CA PRO A 118 7.37 20.29 14.01
C PRO A 118 7.46 21.31 15.17
N PRO A 119 8.63 21.47 15.82
CA PRO A 119 8.79 22.49 16.85
C PRO A 119 8.43 23.85 16.25
N THR A 120 7.52 24.56 16.91
CA THR A 120 7.21 25.96 16.60
C THR A 120 8.47 26.78 16.88
N VAL A 121 9.10 27.29 15.83
CA VAL A 121 10.05 28.41 15.90
C VAL A 121 9.28 29.72 15.94
#